data_AF-A0A953ARN7-F1
#
_entry.id   AF-A0A953ARN7-F1
#
_cell.length_a   1.000
_cell.length_b   1.000
_cell.length_c   1.000
_cell.angle_alpha   90.00
_cell.angle_beta   90.00
_cell.angle_gamma   90.00
#
_symmetry.space_group_name_H-M   'P 1'
#
loop_
_entity.id
_entity.type
_entity.pdbx_description
1 polymer ?
#
loop_
_entity_poly.entity_id
_entity_poly.type
_entity_poly.pdbx_seq_one_letter_code
_entity_poly.pdbx_strand_id
1 'polypeptide(L)' 'EVDSGPIIAQAAVPVHPDDTSDSLAARVLAAEHRLYPMAVRLIAEGRVRVEGERVVITGAHAPEEVLLNPCP' A
#
# COMPACT_ATOMS: atom_id res chain seq x y z
N GLU A 1 18.51 -6.01 -6.38
CA GLU A 1 18.34 -5.89 -4.92
C GLU A 1 16.93 -6.35 -4.59
N VAL A 2 16.70 -6.92 -3.40
CA VAL A 2 15.40 -7.48 -3.02
C VAL A 2 14.52 -6.35 -2.47
N ASP A 3 13.24 -6.34 -2.83
CA ASP A 3 12.24 -5.34 -2.39
C ASP A 3 12.55 -3.87 -2.76
N SER A 4 13.21 -3.67 -3.90
CA SER A 4 13.68 -2.34 -4.36
C SER A 4 12.94 -1.82 -5.60
N GLY A 5 11.87 -2.51 -6.00
CA GLY A 5 11.04 -2.09 -7.13
C GLY A 5 10.17 -0.87 -6.81
N PRO A 6 9.71 -0.13 -7.84
CA PRO A 6 8.87 1.03 -7.62
C PRO A 6 7.51 0.63 -7.05
N ILE A 7 7.04 1.37 -6.05
CA ILE A 7 5.83 1.05 -5.27
C ILE A 7 4.57 1.30 -6.12
N ILE A 8 3.65 0.32 -6.14
CA ILE A 8 2.35 0.44 -6.80
C ILE A 8 1.26 0.92 -5.82
N ALA A 9 1.21 0.35 -4.62
CA ALA A 9 0.20 0.66 -3.61
C ALA A 9 0.76 0.43 -2.20
N GLN A 10 0.26 1.18 -1.22
CA GLN A 10 0.63 1.06 0.19
C GLN A 10 -0.62 1.14 1.07
N ALA A 11 -0.57 0.44 2.20
CA ALA A 11 -1.53 0.56 3.28
C ALA A 11 -0.79 0.89 4.57
N ALA A 12 -1.24 1.92 5.28
CA ALA A 12 -0.77 2.21 6.62
C ALA A 12 -1.66 1.46 7.63
N VAL A 13 -1.04 0.85 8.64
CA VAL A 13 -1.76 0.23 9.77
C VAL A 13 -1.30 0.88 11.08
N PRO A 14 -2.22 1.15 12.03
CA PRO A 14 -1.84 1.67 13.33
C PRO A 14 -1.07 0.61 14.13
N VAL A 15 -0.20 1.07 15.03
CA VAL A 15 0.42 0.25 16.08
C VAL A 15 -0.18 0.71 17.41
N HIS A 16 -0.72 -0.21 18.19
CA HIS A 16 -1.32 0.05 19.49
C HIS A 16 -0.35 -0.27 20.63
N PRO A 17 -0.50 0.38 21.81
CA PRO A 17 0.39 0.16 22.95
C PRO A 17 0.51 -1.31 23.39
N ASP A 18 -0.57 -2.07 23.26
CA ASP A 18 -0.65 -3.47 23.68
C ASP A 18 -0.38 -4.48 22.54
N ASP A 19 0.09 -4.00 21.37
CA ASP A 19 0.39 -4.89 20.26
C ASP A 19 1.57 -5.81 20.59
N THR A 20 1.38 -7.11 20.35
CA THR A 20 2.45 -8.07 20.12
C THR A 20 2.84 -8.09 18.64
N SER A 21 4.01 -8.66 18.32
CA SER A 21 4.42 -8.95 16.94
C SER A 21 3.31 -9.67 16.15
N ASP A 22 2.64 -10.62 16.78
CA ASP A 22 1.62 -11.45 16.14
C ASP A 22 0.35 -10.65 15.87
N SER A 23 -0.07 -9.80 16.82
CA SER A 23 -1.25 -8.96 16.65
C SER A 23 -1.06 -7.88 15.57
N LEU A 24 0.15 -7.30 15.48
CA LEU A 24 0.51 -6.37 14.43
C LEU A 24 0.61 -7.08 13.07
N ALA A 25 1.26 -8.26 13.01
CA ALA A 25 1.36 -9.06 11.80
C ALA A 25 -0.02 -9.47 11.27
N ALA A 26 -0.95 -9.86 12.14
CA ALA A 26 -2.32 -10.17 11.75
C ALA A 26 -3.04 -8.94 11.14
N ARG A 27 -2.78 -7.73 11.66
CA ARG A 27 -3.33 -6.49 11.11
C ARG A 27 -2.72 -6.14 9.75
N VAL A 28 -1.40 -6.32 9.59
CA VAL A 28 -0.70 -6.18 8.31
C VAL A 28 -1.26 -7.17 7.29
N LEU A 29 -1.38 -8.45 7.64
CA LEU A 29 -1.90 -9.49 6.75
C LEU A 29 -3.33 -9.20 6.28
N ALA A 30 -4.19 -8.69 7.17
CA ALA A 30 -5.54 -8.25 6.80
C ALA A 30 -5.52 -7.08 5.80
N ALA A 31 -4.56 -6.17 5.92
CA ALA A 31 -4.36 -5.09 4.94
C ALA A 31 -3.82 -5.64 3.60
N GLU A 32 -2.88 -6.57 3.62
CA GLU A 32 -2.33 -7.23 2.42
C GLU A 32 -3.40 -7.96 1.61
N HIS A 33 -4.29 -8.70 2.27
CA HIS A 33 -5.43 -9.37 1.61
C HIS A 33 -6.35 -8.42 0.85
N ARG A 34 -6.34 -7.12 1.19
CA ARG A 34 -7.10 -6.09 0.46
C ARG A 34 -6.24 -5.38 -0.58
N LEU A 35 -5.01 -5.02 -0.20
CA LEU A 35 -4.09 -4.24 -1.03
C LEU A 35 -3.58 -5.03 -2.24
N TYR A 36 -3.25 -6.31 -2.03
CA TYR A 36 -2.64 -7.14 -3.07
C TYR A 36 -3.60 -7.40 -4.24
N PRO A 37 -4.85 -7.85 -4.05
CA PRO A 37 -5.79 -8.02 -5.16
C PRO A 37 -6.14 -6.69 -5.85
N MET A 38 -6.16 -5.58 -5.11
CA MET A 38 -6.35 -4.25 -5.69
C MET A 38 -5.22 -3.90 -6.67
N ALA A 39 -3.97 -4.08 -6.25
CA ALA A 39 -2.80 -3.83 -7.10
C ALA A 39 -2.79 -4.74 -8.34
N VAL A 40 -3.06 -6.04 -8.16
CA VAL A 40 -3.16 -7.01 -9.27
C VAL A 40 -4.25 -6.60 -10.26
N ARG A 41 -5.41 -6.14 -9.78
CA ARG A 41 -6.48 -5.66 -10.64
C ARG A 41 -6.06 -4.44 -11.46
N LEU A 42 -5.38 -3.46 -10.86
CA LEU A 42 -4.88 -2.28 -11.59
C LEU A 42 -3.92 -2.68 -12.73
N ILE A 43 -3.06 -3.68 -12.49
CA ILE A 43 -2.17 -4.24 -13.50
C ILE A 43 -2.96 -4.95 -14.60
N ALA A 44 -3.91 -5.82 -14.23
CA ALA A 44 -4.73 -6.60 -15.16
C ALA A 44 -5.63 -5.71 -16.04
N GLU A 45 -6.09 -4.57 -15.51
CA GLU A 45 -6.83 -3.54 -16.25
C GLU A 45 -5.94 -2.70 -17.20
N GLY A 46 -4.62 -2.95 -17.24
CA GLY A 46 -3.68 -2.19 -18.07
C GLY A 46 -3.46 -0.75 -17.60
N ARG A 47 -3.76 -0.45 -16.33
CA ARG A 47 -3.73 0.92 -15.79
C ARG A 47 -2.37 1.30 -15.21
N VAL A 48 -1.48 0.34 -15.01
CA VAL A 48 -0.16 0.53 -14.38
C VAL A 48 0.92 0.54 -15.45
N ARG A 49 1.78 1.58 -15.44
CA ARG A 49 3.03 1.62 -16.21
C ARG A 49 4.21 1.92 -15.29
N VAL A 50 5.37 1.37 -15.61
CA VAL A 50 6.64 1.72 -14.95
C VAL A 50 7.43 2.64 -15.87
N GLU A 51 7.83 3.80 -15.37
CA GLU A 51 8.63 4.80 -16.06
C GLU A 51 9.87 5.11 -15.21
N GLY A 52 11.01 4.51 -15.56
CA GLY A 52 12.20 4.55 -14.70
C GLY A 52 11.91 3.90 -13.34
N GLU A 53 12.14 4.63 -12.25
CA GLU A 53 11.89 4.19 -10.88
C GLU A 53 10.52 4.66 -10.34
N ARG A 54 9.57 4.98 -11.22
CA ARG A 54 8.23 5.45 -10.85
C ARG A 54 7.14 4.57 -11.45
N VAL A 55 6.10 4.31 -10.67
CA VAL A 55 4.83 3.75 -11.14
C VAL A 55 3.86 4.88 -11.48
N VAL A 56 3.28 4.83 -12.68
CA VAL A 56 2.21 5.72 -13.15
C VAL A 56 0.92 4.91 -13.25
N ILE A 57 -0.15 5.39 -12.61
CA ILE A 57 -1.45 4.70 -12.58
C ILE A 57 -2.53 5.59 -13.20
N THR A 58 -3.13 5.14 -14.29
CA THR A 58 -4.18 5.86 -15.00
C THR A 58 -5.46 5.91 -14.16
N GLY A 59 -5.97 7.13 -13.93
CA GLY A 59 -7.20 7.36 -13.16
C GLY A 59 -7.08 7.02 -11.67
N ALA A 60 -5.87 6.98 -11.13
CA ALA A 60 -5.66 6.91 -9.69
C ALA A 60 -5.78 8.30 -9.07
N HIS A 61 -6.33 8.36 -7.86
CA HIS A 61 -6.36 9.56 -7.04
C HIS A 61 -5.44 9.32 -5.85
N ALA A 62 -4.40 10.15 -5.71
CA ALA A 62 -3.61 10.20 -4.49
C ALA A 62 -4.48 10.82 -3.37
N PRO A 63 -4.17 10.54 -2.10
CA PRO A 63 -4.76 11.30 -1.00
C PRO A 63 -4.54 12.81 -1.25
N GLU A 64 -5.60 13.61 -1.16
CA GLU A 64 -5.49 15.08 -1.30
C GLU A 64 -4.76 15.70 -0.10
N GLU A 65 -4.86 15.04 1.05
CA GLU A 65 -4.27 15.48 2.32
C GLU A 65 -3.15 14.52 2.77
N VAL A 66 -2.26 15.06 3.61
CA VAL A 66 -1.19 14.27 4.22
C VAL A 66 -1.80 13.22 5.16
N LEU A 67 -1.36 11.97 5.02
CA LEU A 67 -1.71 10.91 5.97
C LEU A 67 -0.92 11.12 7.27
N LEU A 68 -1.60 11.61 8.31
CA LEU A 68 -1.01 11.80 9.64
C LEU A 68 -1.33 10.61 10.57
N ASN A 69 -0.32 10.13 11.29
CA ASN A 69 -0.47 9.11 12.33
C ASN A 69 0.41 9.45 13.55
N PRO A 70 -0.17 9.65 14.76
CA PRO A 70 -1.61 9.68 15.03
C PRO A 70 -2.30 10.84 14.30
N CYS A 71 -3.58 10.64 13.94
CA CYS A 71 -4.40 11.73 13.42
C CYS A 71 -4.62 12.76 14.54
N PRO A 72 -4.53 14.08 14.28
CA PRO A 72 -4.80 15.13 15.24
C PRO A 72 -6.20 15.07 15.88
#